data_AF-A0AAV0PU85-F1
#
_entry.id   AF-A0AAV0PU85-F1
#
_cell.length_a   1.000
_cell.length_b   1.000
_cell.length_c   1.000
_cell.angle_alpha   90.00
_cell.angle_beta   90.00
_cell.angle_gamma   90.00
#
_symmetry.space_group_name_H-M   'P 1'
#
loop_
_entity.id
_entity.type
_entity.pdbx_description
1 polymer ?
#
loop_
_entity_poly.entity_id
_entity_poly.type
_entity_poly.pdbx_seq_one_letter_code
_entity_poly.pdbx_strand_id
1 'polypeptide(L)'
;MSADEDAAADAVLSDVEEEDDPIPIAIPSPSQELEQERALRQAAEDSKSELQDKFLRLKSLAHEAIKKRDECSKQRDQGAKEKEEALEANVKIAEELNQTKKLHDEAVKVRDGLLSEMENSRHMLVSGIEKISGKVSSFKNFAAAGLPRSQKYSGFPAVAYGVIKRTNEIVEELVRQIDATAKSRNEAREQIEQRNYAIAIEVSQLEATIDRLREELEKKSSSVERLEKAVADNNGKLLEVERQLLSEKIQMEEKEAAS
;
A
#
# COMPACT_ATOMS: atom_id res chain seq x y z
N MET A 1 -53.22 55.57 3.14
CA MET A 1 -54.43 55.68 2.32
C MET A 1 -55.61 55.20 3.15
N SER A 2 -56.79 55.81 2.97
CA SER A 2 -58.09 55.58 3.63
C SER A 2 -58.08 55.80 5.16
N ALA A 3 -58.61 56.90 5.72
CA ALA A 3 -59.98 57.43 5.66
C ALA A 3 -61.02 56.40 6.12
N ASP A 4 -61.50 56.57 7.34
CA ASP A 4 -62.85 56.19 7.74
C ASP A 4 -63.39 57.30 8.65
N GLU A 5 -64.42 57.94 8.13
CA GLU A 5 -65.35 58.86 8.76
C GLU A 5 -66.34 58.03 9.59
N ASP A 6 -66.76 58.54 10.75
CA ASP A 6 -68.02 58.11 11.34
C ASP A 6 -68.79 59.32 11.85
N ALA A 7 -70.08 59.28 11.53
CA ALA A 7 -71.01 60.41 11.45
C ALA A 7 -72.00 60.42 12.62
N ALA A 8 -72.82 61.49 12.62
CA ALA A 8 -74.07 61.66 13.38
C ALA A 8 -73.87 62.10 14.85
N ALA A 9 -74.67 62.98 15.45
CA ALA A 9 -75.94 63.62 15.11
C ALA A 9 -76.01 64.90 15.97
N ASP A 10 -76.41 66.04 15.42
CA ASP A 10 -77.77 66.58 15.59
C ASP A 10 -78.10 67.03 17.03
N ALA A 11 -78.09 68.35 17.24
CA ALA A 11 -78.99 69.05 18.16
C ALA A 11 -78.74 70.56 18.05
N VAL A 12 -79.32 71.16 17.00
CA VAL A 12 -79.60 72.59 16.95
C VAL A 12 -80.88 72.82 17.73
N LEU A 13 -80.88 73.69 18.75
CA LEU A 13 -82.11 74.25 19.32
C LEU A 13 -81.94 75.74 19.58
N SER A 14 -82.53 76.50 18.66
CA SER A 14 -82.83 77.93 18.70
C SER A 14 -84.12 78.21 19.47
N ASP A 15 -84.19 79.43 20.00
CA ASP A 15 -85.38 80.20 20.42
C ASP A 15 -86.35 79.57 21.43
N VAL A 16 -86.22 80.01 22.67
CA VAL A 16 -87.28 80.06 23.66
C VAL A 16 -87.73 81.51 23.76
N GLU A 17 -89.00 81.75 23.41
CA GLU A 17 -89.65 83.06 23.39
C GLU A 17 -89.70 83.71 24.78
N GLU A 18 -89.58 85.04 24.76
CA GLU A 18 -89.82 85.95 25.88
C GLU A 18 -91.30 85.90 26.30
N GLU A 19 -91.55 85.57 27.56
CA GLU A 19 -92.81 85.90 28.25
C GLU A 19 -92.46 86.76 29.46
N ASP A 20 -92.69 88.07 29.30
CA ASP A 20 -92.68 89.09 30.34
C ASP A 20 -93.89 88.88 31.27
N ASP A 21 -93.64 88.57 32.54
CA ASP A 21 -94.36 89.21 33.64
C ASP A 21 -93.55 89.10 34.96
N PRO A 22 -93.58 90.13 35.83
CA PRO A 22 -92.52 90.41 36.80
C PRO A 22 -92.69 89.65 38.13
N ILE A 23 -91.78 89.93 39.09
CA ILE A 23 -91.82 89.71 40.57
C ILE A 23 -90.70 88.76 41.05
N PRO A 24 -90.01 88.97 42.19
CA PRO A 24 -89.53 90.18 42.87
C PRO A 24 -88.00 90.13 43.15
N ILE A 25 -87.36 91.30 43.24
CA ILE A 25 -85.98 91.45 43.74
C ILE A 25 -85.92 90.96 45.20
N ALA A 26 -85.47 89.72 45.41
CA ALA A 26 -85.09 89.19 46.71
C ALA A 26 -83.57 89.42 46.88
N ILE A 27 -83.22 90.51 47.55
CA ILE A 27 -81.85 90.77 48.01
C ILE A 27 -81.52 89.68 49.05
N PRO A 28 -80.55 88.79 48.81
CA PRO A 28 -80.15 87.82 49.83
C PRO A 28 -79.49 88.56 50.99
N SER A 29 -79.72 88.09 52.21
CA SER A 29 -79.03 88.62 53.39
C SER A 29 -77.52 88.32 53.32
N PRO A 30 -76.63 89.25 53.70
CA PRO A 30 -75.17 89.16 53.51
C PRO A 30 -74.48 87.99 54.24
N SER A 31 -75.20 87.23 55.06
CA SER A 31 -74.72 86.05 55.78
C SER A 31 -74.74 84.74 54.97
N GLN A 32 -75.67 84.57 54.01
CA GLN A 32 -75.77 83.34 53.20
C GLN A 32 -74.84 83.36 51.97
N GLU A 33 -74.62 84.55 51.38
CA GLU A 33 -73.66 84.73 50.28
C GLU A 33 -72.23 84.40 50.71
N LEU A 34 -71.88 84.72 51.96
CA LEU A 34 -70.56 84.46 52.55
C LEU A 34 -70.31 82.96 52.80
N GLU A 35 -71.33 82.18 53.14
CA GLU A 35 -71.23 80.72 53.29
C GLU A 35 -71.16 80.01 51.93
N GLN A 36 -71.95 80.44 50.94
CA GLN A 36 -71.85 79.95 49.57
C GLN A 36 -70.48 80.30 48.95
N GLU A 37 -69.96 81.51 49.19
CA GLU A 37 -68.63 81.91 48.74
C GLU A 37 -67.53 81.03 49.36
N ARG A 38 -67.61 80.75 50.67
CA ARG A 38 -66.65 79.86 51.35
C ARG A 38 -66.73 78.43 50.85
N ALA A 39 -67.94 77.90 50.62
CA ALA A 39 -68.13 76.56 50.06
C ALA A 39 -67.61 76.45 48.62
N LEU A 40 -67.84 77.47 47.78
CA LEU A 40 -67.30 77.53 46.43
C LEU A 40 -65.78 77.69 46.41
N ARG A 41 -65.20 78.47 47.34
CA ARG A 41 -63.74 78.56 47.50
C ARG A 41 -63.13 77.23 47.94
N GLN A 42 -63.72 76.55 48.93
CA GLN A 42 -63.24 75.24 49.37
C GLN A 42 -63.34 74.21 48.22
N ALA A 43 -64.46 74.17 47.49
CA ALA A 43 -64.61 73.30 46.33
C ALA A 43 -63.61 73.64 45.20
N ALA A 44 -63.29 74.92 45.00
CA ALA A 44 -62.27 75.35 44.05
C ALA A 44 -60.85 75.00 44.52
N GLU A 45 -60.55 75.11 45.81
CA GLU A 45 -59.27 74.70 46.41
C GLU A 45 -59.09 73.17 46.38
N ASP A 46 -60.14 72.42 46.71
CA ASP A 46 -60.18 70.96 46.62
C ASP A 46 -60.01 70.51 45.16
N SER A 47 -60.73 71.12 44.22
CA SER A 47 -60.60 70.85 42.77
C SER A 47 -59.20 71.19 42.25
N LYS A 48 -58.61 72.30 42.72
CA LYS A 48 -57.23 72.67 42.39
C LYS A 48 -56.24 71.65 42.93
N SER A 49 -56.40 71.19 44.16
CA SER A 49 -55.52 70.17 44.77
C SER A 49 -55.63 68.83 44.03
N GLU A 50 -56.85 68.41 43.69
CA GLU A 50 -57.11 67.18 42.93
C GLU A 50 -56.53 67.27 41.52
N LEU A 51 -56.64 68.44 40.87
CA LEU A 51 -56.04 68.69 39.57
C LEU A 51 -54.51 68.68 39.64
N GLN A 52 -53.93 69.21 40.73
CA GLN A 52 -52.49 69.14 41.00
C GLN A 52 -52.02 67.69 41.17
N ASP A 53 -52.74 66.88 41.93
CA ASP A 53 -52.45 65.46 42.13
C ASP A 53 -52.57 64.67 40.81
N LYS A 54 -53.62 64.93 40.03
CA LYS A 54 -53.81 64.36 38.68
C LYS A 54 -52.66 64.76 37.76
N PHE A 55 -52.22 66.02 37.81
CA PHE A 55 -51.09 66.51 37.02
C PHE A 55 -49.76 65.85 37.42
N LEU A 56 -49.48 65.72 38.73
CA LEU A 56 -48.30 65.02 39.23
C LEU A 56 -48.31 63.54 38.85
N ARG A 57 -49.47 62.88 38.94
CA ARG A 57 -49.64 61.48 38.52
C ARG A 57 -49.45 61.31 37.02
N LEU A 58 -50.02 62.19 36.21
CA LEU A 58 -49.82 62.19 34.75
C LEU A 58 -48.36 62.42 34.39
N LYS A 59 -47.68 63.35 35.09
CA LYS A 59 -46.24 63.58 34.93
C LYS A 59 -45.43 62.32 35.24
N SER A 60 -45.73 61.61 36.33
CA SER A 60 -45.07 60.34 36.66
C SER A 60 -45.28 59.28 35.57
N LEU A 61 -46.52 59.10 35.13
CA LEU A 61 -46.88 58.18 34.04
C LEU A 61 -46.16 58.50 32.73
N ALA A 62 -46.06 59.79 32.37
CA ALA A 62 -45.34 60.22 31.17
C ALA A 62 -43.84 59.89 31.26
N HIS A 63 -43.20 60.10 32.42
CA HIS A 63 -41.80 59.73 32.62
C HIS A 63 -41.59 58.21 32.59
N GLU A 64 -42.48 57.44 33.20
CA GLU A 64 -42.42 55.98 33.17
C GLU A 64 -42.63 55.43 31.75
N ALA A 65 -43.56 56.01 30.97
CA ALA A 65 -43.78 55.65 29.58
C ALA A 65 -42.55 55.95 28.70
N ILE A 66 -41.90 57.10 28.89
CA ILE A 66 -40.63 57.43 28.20
C ILE A 66 -39.54 56.44 28.60
N LYS A 67 -39.38 56.16 29.90
CA LYS A 67 -38.39 55.21 30.40
C LYS A 67 -38.58 53.82 29.79
N LYS A 68 -39.81 53.30 29.78
CA LYS A 68 -40.14 52.00 29.17
C LYS A 68 -39.89 51.99 27.66
N ARG A 69 -40.21 53.07 26.94
CA ARG A 69 -39.93 53.19 25.50
C ARG A 69 -38.42 53.13 25.24
N ASP A 70 -37.63 53.84 26.04
CA ASP A 70 -36.18 53.91 25.89
C ASP A 70 -35.52 52.57 26.26
N GLU A 71 -35.99 51.90 27.31
CA GLU A 71 -35.55 50.54 27.68
C GLU A 71 -35.92 49.50 26.61
N CYS A 72 -37.16 49.54 26.10
CA CYS A 72 -37.61 48.67 25.01
C CYS A 72 -36.77 48.89 23.74
N SER A 73 -36.43 50.14 23.41
CA SER A 73 -35.55 50.44 22.28
C SER A 73 -34.15 49.88 22.49
N LYS A 74 -33.57 50.02 23.69
CA LYS A 74 -32.26 49.42 24.00
C LYS A 74 -32.27 47.90 23.88
N GLN A 75 -33.31 47.23 24.41
CA GLN A 75 -33.43 45.76 24.30
C GLN A 75 -33.58 45.31 22.86
N ARG A 76 -34.37 46.01 22.04
CA ARG A 76 -34.54 45.73 20.62
C ARG A 76 -33.21 45.89 19.87
N ASP A 77 -32.47 46.97 20.13
CA ASP A 77 -31.18 47.22 19.48
C ASP A 77 -30.13 46.19 19.91
N GLN A 78 -30.13 45.78 21.18
CA GLN A 78 -29.24 44.73 21.69
C GLN A 78 -29.57 43.36 21.08
N GLY A 79 -30.85 42.98 21.04
CA GLY A 79 -31.29 41.73 20.41
C GLY A 79 -31.02 41.69 18.91
N ALA A 80 -31.05 42.85 18.23
CA ALA A 80 -30.65 42.96 16.83
C ALA A 80 -29.14 42.68 16.64
N LYS A 81 -28.28 43.23 17.50
CA LYS A 81 -26.83 42.97 17.47
C LYS A 81 -26.51 41.52 17.77
N GLU A 82 -27.10 40.93 18.81
CA GLU A 82 -26.87 39.51 19.14
C GLU A 82 -27.32 38.58 18.00
N LYS A 83 -28.42 38.92 17.32
CA LYS A 83 -28.88 38.18 16.13
C LYS A 83 -27.92 38.33 14.95
N GLU A 84 -27.35 39.52 14.74
CA GLU A 84 -26.35 39.77 13.70
C GLU A 84 -25.06 38.98 13.97
N GLU A 85 -24.53 39.04 15.20
CA GLU A 85 -23.34 38.28 15.62
C GLU A 85 -23.56 36.76 15.49
N ALA A 86 -24.73 36.26 15.89
CA ALA A 86 -25.08 34.85 15.72
C ALA A 86 -25.18 34.44 14.24
N LEU A 87 -25.67 35.34 13.38
CA LEU A 87 -25.77 35.09 11.95
C LEU A 87 -24.40 35.08 11.28
N GLU A 88 -23.52 35.99 11.66
CA GLU A 88 -22.12 36.03 11.20
C GLU A 88 -21.36 34.77 11.65
N ALA A 89 -21.53 34.33 12.90
CA ALA A 89 -20.95 33.08 13.39
C ALA A 89 -21.49 31.86 12.61
N ASN A 90 -22.78 31.82 12.31
CA ASN A 90 -23.38 30.74 11.52
C ASN A 90 -22.85 30.69 10.08
N VAL A 91 -22.64 31.86 9.44
CA VAL A 91 -22.03 31.93 8.11
C VAL A 91 -20.62 31.37 8.15
N LYS A 92 -19.80 31.79 9.13
CA LYS A 92 -18.43 31.29 9.30
C LYS A 92 -18.37 29.78 9.53
N ILE A 93 -19.24 29.24 10.38
CA ILE A 93 -19.33 27.79 10.61
C ILE A 93 -19.74 27.05 9.33
N ALA A 94 -20.68 27.60 8.55
CA ALA A 94 -21.10 27.01 7.29
C ALA A 94 -19.94 26.98 6.26
N GLU A 95 -19.11 28.02 6.21
CA GLU A 95 -17.91 28.08 5.39
C GLU A 95 -16.87 27.04 5.81
N GLU A 96 -16.55 26.96 7.11
CA GLU A 96 -15.60 25.97 7.66
C GLU A 96 -16.06 24.53 7.40
N LEU A 97 -17.37 24.26 7.53
CA LEU A 97 -17.96 22.97 7.25
C LEU A 97 -17.85 22.61 5.76
N ASN A 98 -18.06 23.58 4.86
CA ASN A 98 -17.89 23.38 3.44
C ASN A 98 -16.42 23.11 3.07
N GLN A 99 -15.47 23.83 3.67
CA GLN A 99 -14.04 23.61 3.46
C GLN A 99 -13.61 22.23 3.97
N THR A 100 -14.09 21.83 5.15
CA THR A 100 -13.80 20.51 5.73
C THR A 100 -14.34 19.39 4.86
N LYS A 101 -15.54 19.54 4.29
CA LYS A 101 -16.10 18.58 3.31
C LYS A 101 -15.23 18.43 2.08
N LYS A 102 -14.75 19.54 1.49
CA LYS A 102 -13.84 19.50 0.34
C LYS A 102 -12.54 18.75 0.67
N LEU A 103 -11.92 19.05 1.80
CA LEU A 103 -10.70 18.37 2.25
C LEU A 103 -10.94 16.87 2.50
N HIS A 104 -12.09 16.51 3.06
CA HIS A 104 -12.48 15.11 3.25
C HIS A 104 -12.63 14.39 1.90
N ASP A 105 -13.31 15.00 0.94
CA ASP A 105 -13.52 14.41 -0.39
C ASP A 105 -12.20 14.24 -1.15
N GLU A 106 -11.29 15.20 -1.04
CA GLU A 106 -9.93 15.09 -1.58
C GLU A 106 -9.13 13.97 -0.88
N ALA A 107 -9.19 13.87 0.45
CA ALA A 107 -8.53 12.81 1.20
C ALA A 107 -9.07 11.42 0.83
N VAL A 108 -10.39 11.28 0.62
CA VAL A 108 -11.01 10.04 0.14
C VAL A 108 -10.50 9.66 -1.25
N LYS A 109 -10.45 10.62 -2.19
CA LYS A 109 -9.92 10.37 -3.54
C LYS A 109 -8.46 9.89 -3.50
N VAL A 110 -7.61 10.54 -2.70
CA VAL A 110 -6.21 10.13 -2.52
C VAL A 110 -6.11 8.73 -1.92
N ARG A 111 -6.87 8.46 -0.85
CA ARG A 111 -6.90 7.15 -0.20
C ARG A 111 -7.32 6.04 -1.17
N ASP A 112 -8.36 6.27 -1.96
CA ASP A 112 -8.87 5.27 -2.91
C ASP A 112 -7.85 5.01 -4.04
N GLY A 113 -7.12 6.06 -4.48
CA GLY A 113 -5.97 5.91 -5.38
C GLY A 113 -4.87 5.03 -4.79
N LEU A 114 -4.45 5.30 -3.55
CA LEU A 114 -3.43 4.51 -2.85
C LEU A 114 -3.86 3.05 -2.65
N LEU A 115 -5.14 2.80 -2.33
CA LEU A 115 -5.67 1.44 -2.21
C LEU A 115 -5.62 0.69 -3.54
N SER A 116 -5.91 1.37 -4.66
CA SER A 116 -5.80 0.78 -6.00
C SER A 116 -4.35 0.45 -6.36
N GLU A 117 -3.40 1.35 -6.09
CA GLU A 117 -1.96 1.10 -6.31
C GLU A 117 -1.42 -0.04 -5.44
N MET A 118 -1.86 -0.12 -4.18
CA MET A 118 -1.48 -1.20 -3.27
C MET A 118 -2.02 -2.55 -3.76
N GLU A 119 -3.26 -2.59 -4.26
CA GLU A 119 -3.85 -3.81 -4.80
C GLU A 119 -3.18 -4.26 -6.10
N ASN A 120 -2.82 -3.33 -6.98
CA ASN A 120 -2.02 -3.63 -8.17
C ASN A 120 -0.64 -4.18 -7.78
N SER A 121 0.03 -3.55 -6.82
CA SER A 121 1.32 -4.01 -6.28
C SER A 121 1.21 -5.41 -5.67
N ARG A 122 0.11 -5.69 -4.94
CA ARG A 122 -0.19 -7.01 -4.38
C ARG A 122 -0.23 -8.07 -5.48
N HIS A 123 -0.98 -7.81 -6.55
CA HIS A 123 -1.10 -8.72 -7.68
C HIS A 123 0.22 -8.95 -8.40
N MET A 124 1.00 -7.88 -8.64
CA MET A 124 2.31 -7.98 -9.27
C MET A 124 3.28 -8.86 -8.47
N LEU A 125 3.29 -8.72 -7.14
CA LEU A 125 4.12 -9.53 -6.25
C LEU A 125 3.72 -11.01 -6.28
N VAL A 126 2.43 -11.32 -6.17
CA VAL A 126 1.91 -12.70 -6.21
C VAL A 126 2.21 -13.35 -7.56
N SER A 127 1.89 -12.68 -8.67
CA SER A 127 2.16 -13.22 -10.01
C SER A 127 3.67 -13.37 -10.28
N GLY A 128 4.47 -12.40 -9.83
CA GLY A 128 5.92 -12.42 -9.98
C GLY A 128 6.55 -13.62 -9.28
N ILE A 129 6.19 -13.86 -8.02
CA ILE A 129 6.74 -15.00 -7.27
C ILE A 129 6.23 -16.34 -7.79
N GLU A 130 5.00 -16.43 -8.29
CA GLU A 130 4.48 -17.64 -8.95
C GLU A 130 5.29 -17.99 -10.20
N LYS A 131 5.59 -17.00 -11.06
CA LYS A 131 6.44 -17.19 -12.25
C LYS A 131 7.85 -17.66 -11.87
N ILE A 132 8.46 -17.04 -10.86
CA ILE A 132 9.79 -17.44 -10.38
C ILE A 132 9.74 -18.87 -9.82
N SER A 133 8.76 -19.17 -8.96
CA SER A 133 8.56 -20.50 -8.36
C SER A 133 8.37 -21.58 -9.43
N GLY A 134 7.65 -21.27 -10.50
CA GLY A 134 7.47 -22.17 -11.65
C GLY A 134 8.78 -22.47 -12.38
N LYS A 135 9.65 -21.46 -12.57
CA LYS A 135 10.96 -21.65 -13.24
C LYS A 135 11.91 -22.56 -12.46
N VAL A 136 11.85 -22.53 -11.13
CA VAL A 136 12.71 -23.36 -10.26
C VAL A 136 12.03 -24.66 -9.79
N SER A 137 10.86 -24.97 -10.33
CA SER A 137 10.05 -26.12 -9.92
C SER A 137 10.72 -27.47 -10.16
N SER A 138 11.68 -27.55 -11.09
CA SER A 138 12.50 -28.74 -11.36
C SER A 138 13.37 -29.16 -10.19
N PHE A 139 13.81 -28.20 -9.36
CA PHE A 139 14.61 -28.48 -8.16
C PHE A 139 13.71 -28.83 -6.98
N LYS A 140 12.61 -28.09 -6.82
CA LYS A 140 11.64 -28.26 -5.75
C LYS A 140 10.35 -27.54 -6.09
N ASN A 141 9.21 -28.13 -5.79
CA ASN A 141 7.92 -27.50 -6.04
C ASN A 141 7.57 -26.47 -4.95
N PHE A 142 7.97 -25.22 -5.14
CA PHE A 142 7.64 -24.12 -4.22
C PHE A 142 6.18 -23.65 -4.31
N ALA A 143 5.48 -23.93 -5.41
CA ALA A 143 4.14 -23.40 -5.65
C ALA A 143 3.02 -24.20 -4.95
N ALA A 144 3.28 -25.45 -4.55
CA ALA A 144 2.27 -26.42 -4.11
C ALA A 144 1.34 -25.95 -2.97
N ALA A 145 1.81 -25.06 -2.09
CA ALA A 145 1.05 -24.60 -0.92
C ALA A 145 0.61 -23.12 -0.99
N GLY A 146 0.79 -22.46 -2.14
CA GLY A 146 0.65 -21.00 -2.22
C GLY A 146 1.70 -20.28 -1.37
N LEU A 147 1.64 -18.95 -1.26
CA LEU A 147 2.61 -18.13 -0.55
C LEU A 147 2.69 -18.47 0.96
N PRO A 148 3.88 -18.49 1.58
CA PRO A 148 4.02 -18.69 3.02
C PRO A 148 3.27 -17.63 3.80
N ARG A 149 2.41 -18.05 4.74
CA ARG A 149 1.60 -17.13 5.54
C ARG A 149 2.36 -16.66 6.79
N SER A 150 2.10 -15.42 7.21
CA SER A 150 2.50 -14.88 8.50
C SER A 150 1.29 -14.84 9.44
N GLN A 151 1.49 -15.15 10.72
CA GLN A 151 0.49 -14.87 11.77
C GLN A 151 0.55 -13.42 12.27
N LYS A 152 1.66 -12.71 12.02
CA LYS A 152 1.89 -11.33 12.50
C LYS A 152 1.34 -10.26 11.56
N TYR A 153 1.17 -10.59 10.28
CA TYR A 153 0.82 -9.65 9.23
C TYR A 153 -0.45 -10.10 8.53
N SER A 154 -1.28 -9.14 8.11
CA SER A 154 -2.47 -9.34 7.27
C SER A 154 -2.40 -8.46 6.02
N GLY A 155 -3.29 -8.70 5.05
CA GLY A 155 -3.37 -7.89 3.83
C GLY A 155 -2.08 -7.87 3.00
N PHE A 156 -1.73 -6.70 2.47
CA PHE A 156 -0.53 -6.51 1.65
C PHE A 156 0.80 -6.86 2.38
N PRO A 157 1.02 -6.44 3.64
CA PRO A 157 2.21 -6.88 4.40
C PRO A 157 2.38 -8.40 4.50
N ALA A 158 1.29 -9.17 4.61
CA ALA A 158 1.35 -10.63 4.63
C ALA A 158 1.84 -11.21 3.29
N VAL A 159 1.41 -10.62 2.17
CA VAL A 159 1.87 -10.99 0.83
C VAL A 159 3.36 -10.70 0.68
N ALA A 160 3.81 -9.50 1.06
CA ALA A 160 5.21 -9.13 1.00
C ALA A 160 6.10 -10.08 1.82
N TYR A 161 5.69 -10.41 3.05
CA TYR A 161 6.37 -11.40 3.87
C TYR A 161 6.47 -12.77 3.18
N GLY A 162 5.36 -13.26 2.62
CA GLY A 162 5.35 -14.54 1.92
C GLY A 162 6.31 -14.55 0.73
N VAL A 163 6.36 -13.46 -0.03
CA VAL A 163 7.25 -13.33 -1.20
C VAL A 163 8.71 -13.37 -0.75
N ILE A 164 9.07 -12.62 0.29
CA ILE A 164 10.42 -12.61 0.85
C ILE A 164 10.79 -14.01 1.33
N LYS A 165 9.92 -14.66 2.12
CA LYS A 165 10.18 -15.99 2.64
C LYS A 165 10.35 -17.01 1.52
N ARG A 166 9.48 -17.01 0.51
CA ARG A 166 9.60 -17.89 -0.65
C ARG A 166 10.89 -17.63 -1.42
N THR A 167 11.25 -16.38 -1.61
CA THR A 167 12.48 -16.01 -2.32
C THR A 167 13.69 -16.58 -1.59
N ASN A 168 13.74 -16.50 -0.26
CA ASN A 168 14.81 -17.11 0.54
C ASN A 168 14.84 -18.64 0.38
N GLU A 169 13.69 -19.31 0.49
CA GLU A 169 13.59 -20.77 0.28
C GLU A 169 14.11 -21.20 -1.11
N ILE A 170 13.82 -20.41 -2.14
CA ILE A 170 14.29 -20.66 -3.51
C ILE A 170 15.81 -20.51 -3.58
N VAL A 171 16.36 -19.43 -3.02
CA VAL A 171 17.81 -19.17 -3.04
C VAL A 171 18.56 -20.26 -2.27
N GLU A 172 18.08 -20.66 -1.10
CA GLU A 172 18.67 -21.74 -0.30
C GLU A 172 18.72 -23.06 -1.07
N GLU A 173 17.64 -23.43 -1.77
CA GLU A 173 17.60 -24.64 -2.57
C GLU A 173 18.51 -24.56 -3.80
N LEU A 174 18.58 -23.41 -4.46
CA LEU A 174 19.49 -23.20 -5.61
C LEU A 174 20.96 -23.34 -5.18
N VAL A 175 21.35 -22.77 -4.04
CA VAL A 175 22.71 -22.91 -3.49
C VAL A 175 23.01 -24.37 -3.19
N ARG A 176 22.08 -25.09 -2.55
CA ARG A 176 22.23 -26.54 -2.28
C ARG A 176 22.44 -27.34 -3.57
N GLN A 177 21.71 -27.03 -4.64
CA GLN A 177 21.83 -27.72 -5.93
C GLN A 177 23.18 -27.43 -6.61
N ILE A 178 23.69 -26.20 -6.51
CA ILE A 178 25.01 -25.82 -7.01
C ILE A 178 26.10 -26.63 -6.29
N ASP A 179 26.03 -26.71 -4.96
CA ASP A 179 27.00 -27.45 -4.16
C ASP A 179 26.98 -28.95 -4.46
N ALA A 180 25.78 -29.54 -4.56
CA ALA A 180 25.62 -30.95 -4.93
C ALA A 180 26.19 -31.26 -6.32
N THR A 181 25.93 -30.38 -7.29
CA THR A 181 26.47 -30.52 -8.66
C THR A 181 27.99 -30.37 -8.68
N ALA A 182 28.54 -29.41 -7.93
CA ALA A 182 29.98 -29.20 -7.83
C ALA A 182 30.68 -30.42 -7.21
N LYS A 183 30.11 -30.99 -6.15
CA LYS A 183 30.62 -32.20 -5.51
C LYS A 183 30.63 -33.39 -6.47
N SER A 184 29.50 -33.68 -7.11
CA SER A 184 29.38 -34.77 -8.09
C SER A 184 30.37 -34.63 -9.26
N ARG A 185 30.55 -33.40 -9.78
CA ARG A 185 31.54 -33.13 -10.84
C ARG A 185 32.97 -33.38 -10.37
N ASN A 186 33.30 -33.01 -9.14
CA ASN A 186 34.64 -33.22 -8.59
C ASN A 186 34.91 -34.72 -8.37
N GLU A 187 33.94 -35.46 -7.84
CA GLU A 187 34.02 -36.93 -7.71
C GLU A 187 34.22 -37.61 -9.07
N ALA A 188 33.50 -37.17 -10.11
CA ALA A 188 33.69 -37.70 -11.47
C ALA A 188 35.08 -37.41 -12.03
N ARG A 189 35.65 -36.23 -11.75
CA ARG A 189 37.03 -35.89 -12.14
C ARG A 189 38.05 -36.76 -11.42
N GLU A 190 37.87 -36.99 -10.13
CA GLU A 190 38.77 -37.85 -9.34
C GLU A 190 38.73 -39.30 -9.83
N GLN A 191 37.55 -39.84 -10.17
CA GLN A 191 37.42 -41.17 -10.76
C GLN A 191 38.14 -41.29 -12.11
N ILE A 192 38.05 -40.26 -12.96
CA ILE A 192 38.78 -40.22 -14.22
C ILE A 192 40.29 -40.17 -13.98
N GLU A 193 40.75 -39.38 -13.01
CA GLU A 193 42.17 -39.29 -12.68
C GLU A 193 42.71 -40.64 -12.17
N GLN A 194 41.98 -41.31 -11.28
CA GLN A 194 42.31 -42.66 -10.80
C GLN A 194 42.38 -43.68 -11.94
N ARG A 195 41.40 -43.65 -12.88
CA ARG A 195 41.41 -44.50 -14.07
C ARG A 195 42.61 -44.20 -14.98
N ASN A 196 42.97 -42.93 -15.17
CA ASN A 196 44.12 -42.54 -15.97
C ASN A 196 45.43 -43.06 -15.37
N TYR A 197 45.60 -43.00 -14.04
CA TYR A 197 46.76 -43.60 -13.37
C TYR A 197 46.79 -45.12 -13.54
N ALA A 198 45.66 -45.81 -13.40
CA ALA A 198 45.57 -47.25 -13.62
C ALA A 198 45.97 -47.64 -15.05
N ILE A 199 45.44 -46.93 -16.05
CA ILE A 199 45.79 -47.14 -17.46
C ILE A 199 47.28 -46.91 -17.69
N ALA A 200 47.88 -45.87 -17.11
CA ALA A 200 49.31 -45.60 -17.27
C ALA A 200 50.19 -46.74 -16.72
N ILE A 201 49.78 -47.32 -15.58
CA ILE A 201 50.46 -48.49 -15.00
C ILE A 201 50.31 -49.71 -15.94
N GLU A 202 49.09 -49.99 -16.42
CA GLU A 202 48.83 -51.10 -17.34
C GLU A 202 49.63 -50.96 -18.63
N VAL A 203 49.64 -49.76 -19.23
CA VAL A 203 50.44 -49.45 -20.43
C VAL A 203 51.93 -49.69 -20.15
N SER A 204 52.46 -49.21 -19.03
CA SER A 204 53.88 -49.42 -18.67
C SER A 204 54.22 -50.92 -18.53
N GLN A 205 53.30 -51.72 -17.96
CA GLN A 205 53.48 -53.17 -17.84
C GLN A 205 53.45 -53.88 -19.21
N LEU A 206 52.55 -53.45 -20.10
CA LEU A 206 52.47 -53.95 -21.47
C LEU A 206 53.73 -53.61 -22.26
N GLU A 207 54.23 -52.37 -22.15
CA GLU A 207 55.48 -51.93 -22.79
C GLU A 207 56.66 -52.79 -22.35
N ALA A 208 56.84 -53.01 -21.04
CA ALA A 208 57.89 -53.88 -20.52
C ALA A 208 57.76 -55.33 -21.03
N THR A 209 56.52 -55.83 -21.18
CA THR A 209 56.26 -57.17 -21.72
C THR A 209 56.61 -57.24 -23.21
N ILE A 210 56.25 -56.22 -23.99
CA ILE A 210 56.57 -56.13 -25.42
C ILE A 210 58.10 -56.10 -25.62
N ASP A 211 58.81 -55.30 -24.84
CA ASP A 211 60.27 -55.20 -24.94
C ASP A 211 60.95 -56.53 -24.60
N ARG A 212 60.48 -57.22 -23.55
CA ARG A 212 60.96 -58.57 -23.23
C ARG A 212 60.72 -59.56 -24.37
N LEU A 213 59.51 -59.57 -24.94
CA LEU A 213 59.18 -60.48 -26.06
C LEU A 213 60.02 -60.16 -27.31
N ARG A 214 60.32 -58.88 -27.57
CA ARG A 214 61.23 -58.47 -28.65
C ARG A 214 62.65 -59.00 -28.43
N GLU A 215 63.19 -58.89 -27.22
CA GLU A 215 64.52 -59.46 -26.90
C GLU A 215 64.55 -60.99 -27.07
N GLU A 216 63.50 -61.69 -26.63
CA GLU A 216 63.39 -63.14 -26.78
C GLU A 216 63.29 -63.55 -28.26
N LEU A 217 62.55 -62.77 -29.07
CA LEU A 217 62.44 -62.97 -30.52
C LEU A 217 63.80 -62.80 -31.21
N GLU A 218 64.55 -61.76 -30.88
CA GLU A 218 65.88 -61.49 -31.44
C GLU A 218 66.88 -62.61 -31.09
N LYS A 219 66.89 -63.07 -29.83
CA LYS A 219 67.71 -64.21 -29.38
C LYS A 219 67.35 -65.50 -30.13
N LYS A 220 66.06 -65.73 -30.39
CA LYS A 220 65.60 -66.89 -31.17
C LYS A 220 65.96 -66.76 -32.65
N SER A 221 65.77 -65.59 -33.26
CA SER A 221 66.15 -65.30 -34.65
C SER A 221 67.62 -65.59 -34.90
N SER A 222 68.52 -65.02 -34.10
CA SER A 222 69.97 -65.28 -34.17
C SER A 222 70.38 -66.74 -33.88
N SER A 223 69.57 -67.50 -33.13
CA SER A 223 69.81 -68.93 -32.93
C SER A 223 69.35 -69.76 -34.13
N VAL A 224 68.23 -69.39 -34.76
CA VAL A 224 67.74 -70.00 -36.01
C VAL A 224 68.73 -69.76 -37.14
N GLU A 225 69.18 -68.52 -37.37
CA GLU A 225 70.17 -68.19 -38.41
C GLU A 225 71.48 -68.99 -38.25
N ARG A 226 71.96 -69.16 -37.01
CA ARG A 226 73.14 -69.99 -36.73
C ARG A 226 72.92 -71.46 -37.08
N LEU A 227 71.75 -72.01 -36.75
CA LEU A 227 71.40 -73.40 -37.09
C LEU A 227 71.24 -73.58 -38.59
N GLU A 228 70.58 -72.65 -39.29
CA GLU A 228 70.43 -72.66 -40.75
C GLU A 228 71.78 -72.68 -41.44
N LYS A 229 72.72 -71.83 -41.00
CA LYS A 229 74.09 -71.82 -41.52
C LYS A 229 74.81 -73.14 -41.25
N ALA A 230 74.73 -73.68 -40.04
CA ALA A 230 75.37 -74.95 -39.70
C ALA A 230 74.80 -76.13 -40.52
N VAL A 231 73.48 -76.14 -40.77
CA VAL A 231 72.83 -77.12 -41.64
C VAL A 231 73.32 -76.98 -43.08
N ALA A 232 73.38 -75.75 -43.62
CA ALA A 232 73.88 -75.50 -44.96
C ALA A 232 75.34 -75.95 -45.13
N ASP A 233 76.21 -75.63 -44.16
CA ASP A 233 77.62 -76.05 -44.14
C ASP A 233 77.76 -77.58 -44.08
N ASN A 234 76.99 -78.24 -43.22
CA ASN A 234 76.98 -79.71 -43.12
C ASN A 234 76.46 -80.38 -44.38
N ASN A 235 75.41 -79.82 -45.01
CA ASN A 235 74.88 -80.33 -46.26
C ASN A 235 75.91 -80.18 -47.40
N GLY A 236 76.64 -79.07 -47.45
CA GLY A 236 77.77 -78.89 -48.37
C GLY A 236 78.87 -79.93 -48.18
N LYS A 237 79.28 -80.20 -46.93
CA LYS A 237 80.25 -81.25 -46.60
C LYS A 237 79.74 -82.64 -46.95
N LEU A 238 78.46 -82.94 -46.71
CA LEU A 238 77.86 -84.23 -47.06
C LEU A 238 77.93 -84.46 -48.57
N LEU A 239 77.56 -83.48 -49.39
CA LEU A 239 77.66 -83.56 -50.86
C LEU A 239 79.10 -83.74 -51.33
N GLU A 240 80.07 -83.13 -50.65
CA GLU A 240 81.49 -83.32 -50.95
C GLU A 240 81.94 -84.76 -50.64
N VAL A 241 81.56 -85.29 -49.47
CA VAL A 241 81.84 -86.69 -49.08
C VAL A 241 81.15 -87.67 -50.04
N GLU A 242 79.89 -87.45 -50.38
CA GLU A 242 79.16 -88.27 -51.35
C GLU A 242 79.85 -88.26 -52.72
N ARG A 243 80.33 -87.10 -53.18
CA ARG A 243 81.11 -86.98 -54.42
C ARG A 243 82.44 -87.73 -54.35
N GLN A 244 83.16 -87.63 -53.22
CA GLN A 244 84.41 -88.35 -52.99
C GLN A 244 84.17 -89.87 -53.02
N LEU A 245 83.16 -90.36 -52.31
CA LEU A 245 82.78 -91.78 -52.31
C LEU A 245 82.39 -92.31 -53.69
N LEU A 246 81.61 -91.53 -54.46
CA LEU A 246 81.28 -91.88 -55.85
C LEU A 246 82.53 -91.95 -56.72
N SER A 247 83.46 -91.01 -56.55
CA SER A 247 84.72 -90.98 -57.30
C SER A 247 85.63 -92.17 -56.94
N GLU A 248 85.77 -92.49 -55.65
CA GLU A 248 86.51 -93.67 -55.18
C GLU A 248 85.88 -94.96 -55.68
N LYS A 249 84.55 -95.06 -55.67
CA LYS A 249 83.83 -96.22 -56.20
C LYS A 249 84.09 -96.42 -57.69
N ILE A 250 84.03 -95.36 -58.50
CA ILE A 250 84.37 -95.41 -59.93
C ILE A 250 85.83 -95.86 -60.10
N GLN A 251 86.77 -95.32 -59.33
CA GLN A 251 88.18 -95.74 -59.40
C GLN A 251 88.39 -97.20 -59.00
N MET A 252 87.64 -97.74 -58.04
CA MET A 252 87.71 -99.16 -57.69
C MET A 252 87.13 -100.04 -58.80
N GLU A 253 86.00 -99.66 -59.39
CA GLU A 253 85.40 -100.37 -60.53
C GLU A 253 86.32 -100.33 -61.76
N GLU A 254 87.01 -99.22 -62.03
CA GLU A 254 88.03 -99.11 -63.08
C GLU A 254 89.26 -99.99 -62.82
N LYS A 255 89.70 -100.12 -61.56
CA LYS A 255 90.80 -101.02 -61.17
C LYS A 255 90.43 -102.49 -61.28
N GLU A 256 89.19 -102.85 -60.95
CA GLU A 256 88.68 -104.22 -61.09
C GLU A 256 88.47 -104.60 -62.56
N ALA A 257 88.06 -103.66 -63.42
CA ALA A 257 87.92 -103.89 -64.86
C ALA A 257 89.25 -103.99 -65.63
N ALA A 258 90.36 -103.54 -65.04
CA ALA A 258 91.70 -103.55 -65.63
C ALA A 258 92.59 -104.73 -65.17
N SER A 259 92.07 -105.62 -64.31
CA SER A 259 92.74 -106.85 -63.84
C SER A 259 92.13 -108.12 -64.44
#